data_AF-A0A508AUU5-F1
#
_entry.id   AF-A0A508AUU5-F1
#
_cell.length_a   1.000
_cell.length_b   1.000
_cell.length_c   1.000
_cell.angle_alpha   90.00
_cell.angle_beta   90.00
_cell.angle_gamma   90.00
#
_symmetry.space_group_name_H-M   'P 1'
#
loop_
_entity.id
_entity.type
_entity.pdbx_description
1 polymer ?
#
loop_
_entity_poly.entity_id
_entity_poly.type
_entity_poly.pdbx_seq_one_letter_code
_entity_poly.pdbx_strand_id
1 'polypeptide(L)' 'MTPSAPAPAALPYAFAKAHGVVLLGGDGTQAHVGLREGADARALLEVRRALARPLRVE' A
#
# COMPACT_ATOMS: atom_id res chain seq x y z
N MET A 1 -28.49 -4.72 -12.50
CA MET A 1 -27.08 -4.31 -12.49
C MET A 1 -26.48 -4.70 -11.15
N THR A 2 -25.74 -5.80 -11.10
CA THR A 2 -25.00 -6.19 -9.89
C THR A 2 -23.83 -5.21 -9.73
N PRO A 3 -23.67 -4.49 -8.59
CA PRO A 3 -22.50 -3.65 -8.42
C PRO A 3 -21.25 -4.54 -8.41
N SER A 4 -20.30 -4.24 -9.30
CA SER A 4 -18.97 -4.86 -9.24
C SER A 4 -18.30 -4.39 -7.96
N ALA A 5 -17.97 -5.31 -7.05
CA ALA A 5 -17.15 -4.98 -5.90
C ALA A 5 -15.82 -4.37 -6.40
N PRO A 6 -15.30 -3.30 -5.78
CA PRO A 6 -14.01 -2.75 -6.17
C PRO A 6 -12.96 -3.84 -6.02
N ALA A 7 -12.12 -4.01 -7.04
CA ALA A 7 -10.97 -4.89 -6.95
C ALA A 7 -10.12 -4.47 -5.74
N PRO A 8 -9.54 -5.42 -4.98
CA PRO A 8 -8.70 -5.08 -3.85
C PRO A 8 -7.58 -4.15 -4.31
N ALA A 9 -7.45 -2.99 -3.67
CA ALA A 9 -6.41 -2.02 -3.98
C ALA A 9 -5.04 -2.71 -3.81
N ALA A 10 -4.32 -2.88 -4.91
CA ALA A 10 -3.03 -3.55 -4.95
C ALA A 10 -1.93 -2.56 -5.29
N LEU A 11 -0.77 -2.70 -4.64
CA LEU A 11 0.40 -1.87 -4.92
C LEU A 11 1.11 -2.40 -6.18
N PRO A 12 1.35 -1.57 -7.21
CA PRO A 12 2.09 -2.02 -8.39
C PRO A 12 3.49 -2.51 -8.01
N TYR A 13 3.86 -3.71 -8.47
CA TYR A 13 5.14 -4.33 -8.13
C TYR A 13 6.35 -3.45 -8.49
N ALA A 14 6.30 -2.78 -9.65
CA ALA A 14 7.39 -1.90 -10.09
C ALA A 14 7.63 -0.75 -9.10
N PHE A 15 6.56 -0.14 -8.58
CA PHE A 15 6.64 0.89 -7.55
C PHE A 15 7.19 0.33 -6.23
N ALA A 16 6.61 -0.79 -5.78
CA ALA A 16 7.03 -1.49 -4.56
C ALA A 16 8.54 -1.77 -4.56
N LYS A 17 9.04 -2.33 -5.67
CA LYS A 17 10.45 -2.64 -5.88
C LYS A 17 11.34 -1.39 -5.90
N ALA A 18 10.94 -0.36 -6.66
CA ALA A 18 11.74 0.84 -6.85
C ALA A 18 11.89 1.67 -5.56
N HIS A 19 10.83 1.69 -4.74
CA HIS A 19 10.76 2.52 -3.53
C HIS A 19 10.97 1.73 -2.23
N GLY A 20 11.25 0.44 -2.30
CA GLY A 20 11.51 -0.38 -1.12
C GLY A 20 10.29 -0.53 -0.21
N VAL A 21 9.09 -0.61 -0.79
CA VAL A 21 7.83 -0.75 -0.05
C VAL A 21 7.21 -2.11 -0.34
N VAL A 22 6.60 -2.74 0.66
CA VAL A 22 5.83 -3.98 0.48
C VAL A 22 4.50 -3.92 1.22
N LEU A 23 3.42 -4.39 0.61
CA LEU A 23 2.14 -4.59 1.29
C LEU A 23 2.17 -5.95 1.99
N LEU A 24 2.08 -5.94 3.32
CA LEU A 24 2.13 -7.15 4.16
C LEU A 24 0.75 -7.73 4.44
N GLY A 25 -0.30 -6.93 4.21
CA GLY A 25 -1.69 -7.33 4.40
C GLY A 25 -2.54 -6.17 4.94
N GLY A 26 -3.63 -6.50 5.62
CA GLY A 26 -4.53 -5.54 6.24
C GLY A 26 -5.89 -6.16 6.55
N ASP A 27 -6.68 -5.46 7.37
CA ASP A 27 -7.99 -5.91 7.85
C ASP A 27 -9.17 -5.29 7.07
N GLY A 28 -8.89 -4.61 5.96
CA GLY A 28 -9.90 -3.86 5.20
C GLY A 28 -10.03 -2.39 5.61
N THR A 29 -9.56 -2.02 6.79
CA THR A 29 -9.64 -0.66 7.35
C THR A 29 -8.26 -0.01 7.49
N GLN A 30 -7.22 -0.80 7.78
CA GLN A 30 -5.83 -0.39 7.84
C GLN A 30 -4.98 -1.30 6.95
N ALA A 31 -4.05 -0.71 6.21
CA ALA A 31 -3.04 -1.45 5.44
C ALA A 31 -1.76 -1.58 6.25
N HIS A 32 -1.19 -2.78 6.28
CA HIS A 32 0.12 -3.02 6.90
C HIS A 32 1.19 -3.03 5.82
N VAL A 33 2.19 -2.16 5.97
CA VAL A 33 3.18 -1.86 4.94
C VAL A 33 4.59 -1.95 5.52
N GLY A 34 5.45 -2.74 4.91
CA GLY A 34 6.87 -2.74 5.24
C GLY A 34 7.61 -1.65 4.46
N LEU A 35 8.46 -0.88 5.12
CA LEU A 35 9.39 0.05 4.47
C LEU A 35 10.82 -0.41 4.71
N ARG A 36 11.57 -0.61 3.63
CA ARG A 36 13.00 -0.95 3.73
C ARG A 36 13.75 0.16 4.46
N GLU A 37 14.64 -0.23 5.36
CA GLU A 37 15.55 0.70 6.02
C GLU A 37 16.36 1.53 4.99
N GLY A 38 16.43 2.84 5.22
CA GLY A 38 17.07 3.79 4.30
C GLY A 38 16.26 4.16 3.05
N ALA A 39 15.05 3.61 2.86
CA ALA A 39 14.16 4.03 1.79
C ALA A 39 13.52 5.41 2.08
N ASP A 40 13.12 6.13 1.02
CA ASP A 40 12.47 7.43 1.15
C ASP A 40 11.02 7.25 1.67
N ALA A 41 10.78 7.71 2.90
CA ALA A 41 9.47 7.67 3.54
C ALA A 41 8.38 8.44 2.76
N ARG A 42 8.74 9.33 1.83
CA ARG A 42 7.76 10.00 0.93
C ARG A 42 7.00 9.00 0.06
N ALA A 43 7.58 7.83 -0.23
CA ALA A 43 6.87 6.76 -0.95
C ALA A 43 5.59 6.31 -0.22
N LEU A 44 5.53 6.42 1.11
CA LEU A 44 4.34 6.08 1.91
C LEU A 44 3.14 6.98 1.61
N LEU A 45 3.36 8.21 1.14
CA LEU A 45 2.27 9.11 0.75
C LEU A 45 1.54 8.57 -0.48
N GLU A 46 2.28 8.09 -1.47
CA GLU A 46 1.70 7.47 -2.66
C GLU A 46 1.04 6.13 -2.35
N VAL A 47 1.61 5.35 -1.43
CA VAL A 47 1.00 4.10 -0.96
C VAL A 47 -0.34 4.37 -0.29
N ARG A 48 -0.40 5.37 0.60
CA ARG A 48 -1.64 5.79 1.25
C ARG A 48 -2.68 6.27 0.24
N ARG A 49 -2.26 7.06 -0.77
CA ARG A 49 -3.13 7.53 -1.85
C ARG A 49 -3.71 6.36 -2.66
N ALA A 50 -2.87 5.39 -3.02
CA ALA A 50 -3.28 4.24 -3.82
C ALA A 50 -4.22 3.28 -3.07
N LEU A 51 -3.96 3.07 -1.78
CA LEU A 51 -4.74 2.14 -0.95
C LEU A 51 -5.99 2.77 -0.32
N ALA A 52 -6.07 4.11 -0.30
CA ALA A 52 -7.15 4.90 0.30
C ALA A 52 -7.49 4.50 1.75
N ARG A 53 -6.47 4.09 2.51
CA ARG A 53 -6.59 3.58 3.88
C ARG A 53 -5.43 4.09 4.75
N PRO A 54 -5.63 4.23 6.06
CA PRO A 54 -4.54 4.39 7.03
C PRO A 54 -3.46 3.32 6.85
N LEU A 55 -2.20 3.72 7.05
CA LEU A 55 -1.05 2.83 6.99
C LEU A 55 -0.54 2.56 8.41
N ARG A 56 -0.25 1.30 8.71
CA ARG A 56 0.68 0.88 9.75
C ARG A 56 1.99 0.53 9.06
N VAL A 57 3.10 1.10 9.52
CA VAL A 57 4.42 0.90 8.91
C VAL A 57 5.32 0.15 9.89
N GLU A 58 6.04 -0.84 9.38
CA GLU A 58 7.13 -1.54 10.08
C GLU A 58 8.42 -1.58 9.25
#